data_AF-A0A9W7IDU8-F1
#
_entry.id   AF-A0A9W7IDU8-F1
#
_cell.length_a   1.000
_cell.length_b   1.000
_cell.length_c   1.000
_cell.angle_alpha   90.00
_cell.angle_beta   90.00
_cell.angle_gamma   90.00
#
_symmetry.space_group_name_H-M   'P 1'
#
loop_
_entity.id
_entity.type
_entity.pdbx_description
1 polymer ?
#
loop_
_entity_poly.entity_id
_entity_poly.type
_entity_poly.pdbx_seq_one_letter_code
_entity_poly.pdbx_strand_id
1 'polypeptide(L)'
;MQQFHHFLALVLPLIFLPLFAVDQYNKEGNTGLKLVAVVSGETQVVSGTNYRLILKATDETAPKTYQAIVWENDLLNKKLTSFEPFLG
;
A
#
# COMPACT_ATOMS: atom_id res chain seq x y z
N MET A 1 18.84 -13.85 -17.42
CA MET A 1 18.79 -13.24 -16.06
C MET A 1 17.78 -12.06 -15.92
N GLN A 2 17.11 -11.61 -16.98
CA GLN A 2 16.17 -10.47 -16.92
C GLN A 2 14.78 -10.83 -16.36
N GLN A 3 14.30 -12.07 -16.53
CA GLN A 3 13.00 -12.51 -15.98
C GLN A 3 12.94 -12.50 -14.45
N PHE A 4 14.03 -12.82 -13.75
CA PHE A 4 14.08 -12.82 -12.28
C PHE A 4 13.94 -11.41 -11.68
N HIS A 5 14.53 -10.40 -12.32
CA HIS A 5 14.40 -9.00 -11.89
C HIS A 5 12.96 -8.48 -12.09
N HIS A 6 12.31 -8.85 -13.19
CA HIS A 6 10.93 -8.45 -13.47
C HIS A 6 9.93 -9.07 -12.48
N PHE A 7 10.15 -10.32 -12.06
CA PHE A 7 9.26 -10.99 -11.11
C PHE A 7 9.38 -10.42 -9.68
N LEU A 8 10.59 -10.04 -9.25
CA LEU A 8 10.81 -9.39 -7.95
C LEU A 8 10.13 -8.01 -7.88
N ALA A 9 10.15 -7.25 -8.98
CA ALA A 9 9.54 -5.93 -9.06
C ALA A 9 8.01 -5.92 -8.90
N LEU A 10 7.33 -7.04 -9.16
CA LEU A 10 5.86 -7.15 -9.05
C LEU A 10 5.39 -7.65 -7.68
N VAL A 11 6.20 -8.47 -7.00
CA VAL A 11 5.78 -9.15 -5.76
C VAL A 11 6.20 -8.39 -4.50
N LEU A 12 7.37 -7.76 -4.50
CA LEU A 12 7.89 -7.01 -3.36
C LEU A 12 6.94 -5.88 -2.89
N PRO A 13 6.32 -5.09 -3.80
CA PRO A 13 5.41 -4.02 -3.41
C PRO A 13 4.21 -4.49 -2.58
N LEU A 14 3.66 -5.67 -2.90
CA LEU A 14 2.50 -6.25 -2.21
C LEU A 14 2.81 -6.68 -0.76
N ILE A 15 4.08 -6.80 -0.38
CA ILE A 15 4.49 -7.21 0.97
C ILE A 15 4.81 -5.97 1.82
N PHE A 16 5.61 -5.04 1.30
CA PHE A 16 6.15 -3.93 2.10
C PHE A 16 5.28 -2.67 2.08
N LEU A 17 4.62 -2.36 0.96
CA LEU A 17 3.84 -1.13 0.85
C LEU A 17 2.55 -1.11 1.68
N PRO A 18 1.84 -2.24 1.91
CA PRO A 18 0.71 -2.27 2.83
C PRO A 18 1.07 -1.83 4.25
N LEU A 19 2.20 -2.33 4.77
CA LEU A 19 2.69 -1.96 6.11
C LEU A 19 3.07 -0.48 6.15
N PHE A 20 3.82 -0.02 5.15
CA PHE A 20 4.17 1.40 5.01
C PHE A 20 2.92 2.30 4.98
N ALA A 21 1.89 1.93 4.21
CA ALA A 21 0.68 2.73 4.07
C ALA A 21 -0.08 2.88 5.39
N VAL A 22 -0.26 1.77 6.13
CA VAL A 22 -0.92 1.79 7.44
C VAL A 22 -0.10 2.58 8.46
N ASP A 23 1.22 2.37 8.51
CA ASP A 23 2.11 3.08 9.44
C ASP A 23 2.13 4.60 9.16
N GLN A 24 2.17 4.98 7.89
CA GLN A 24 2.18 6.40 7.50
C GLN A 24 0.84 7.07 7.83
N TYR A 25 -0.27 6.39 7.56
CA TYR A 25 -1.60 6.88 7.93
C TYR A 25 -1.76 7.05 9.44
N ASN A 26 -1.28 6.09 10.23
CA ASN A 26 -1.28 6.16 11.70
C ASN A 26 -0.47 7.38 12.19
N LYS A 27 0.72 7.62 11.61
CA LYS A 27 1.58 8.76 11.95
C LYS A 27 0.94 10.11 11.61
N GLU A 28 0.29 10.22 10.45
CA GLU A 28 -0.33 11.48 9.98
C GLU A 28 -1.65 11.78 10.71
N GLY A 29 -2.44 10.76 11.01
CA GLY A 29 -3.79 10.89 11.59
C GLY A 29 -3.88 10.67 13.09
N ASN A 30 -2.78 10.33 13.78
CA ASN A 30 -2.76 9.86 15.17
C ASN A 30 -3.77 8.72 15.41
N THR A 31 -3.76 7.73 14.50
CA THR A 31 -4.63 6.54 14.58
C THR A 31 -3.82 5.29 14.97
N GLY A 32 -4.51 4.18 15.24
CA GLY A 32 -3.91 2.92 15.71
C GLY A 32 -4.28 1.71 14.85
N LEU A 33 -4.44 1.89 13.53
CA LEU A 33 -4.83 0.79 12.65
C LEU A 33 -3.72 -0.26 12.57
N LYS A 34 -4.12 -1.54 12.58
CA LYS A 34 -3.26 -2.69 12.34
C LYS A 34 -3.65 -3.33 11.02
N LEU A 35 -2.67 -3.60 10.16
CA LEU A 35 -2.88 -4.32 8.91
C LEU A 35 -3.33 -5.76 9.21
N VAL A 36 -4.44 -6.18 8.60
CA VAL A 36 -4.98 -7.54 8.72
C VAL A 36 -4.64 -8.35 7.47
N ALA A 37 -4.90 -7.80 6.29
CA ALA A 37 -4.67 -8.49 5.02
C ALA A 37 -4.54 -7.52 3.85
N VAL A 38 -3.86 -7.99 2.80
CA VAL A 38 -3.89 -7.38 1.47
C VAL A 38 -4.93 -8.11 0.65
N VAL A 39 -5.94 -7.40 0.16
CA VAL A 39 -7.02 -7.97 -0.66
C VAL A 39 -6.59 -8.00 -2.13
N SER A 40 -6.04 -6.90 -2.62
CA SER A 40 -5.52 -6.79 -3.98
C SER A 40 -4.51 -5.65 -4.08
N GLY A 41 -3.76 -5.64 -5.18
CA GLY A 41 -2.90 -4.53 -5.54
C GLY A 41 -2.80 -4.38 -7.05
N GLU A 42 -2.76 -3.13 -7.49
CA GLU A 42 -2.61 -2.75 -8.89
C GLU A 42 -1.49 -1.72 -9.02
N THR A 43 -0.85 -1.71 -10.18
CA THR A 43 0.29 -0.85 -10.48
C THR A 43 -0.04 0.06 -11.65
N GLN A 44 0.33 1.33 -11.53
CA GLN A 44 0.28 2.29 -12.62
C GLN A 44 1.60 3.05 -12.73
N VAL A 45 2.25 2.96 -13.89
CA VAL A 45 3.48 3.68 -14.19
C VAL A 45 3.14 5.13 -14.57
N VAL A 46 3.85 6.08 -13.97
CA VAL A 46 3.79 7.53 -14.19
C VAL A 46 5.23 8.07 -14.18
N SER A 47 5.47 9.32 -13.72
CA SER A 47 6.81 9.76 -13.30
C SER A 47 7.20 9.07 -11.98
N GLY A 48 7.38 7.75 -12.01
CA GLY A 48 7.41 6.85 -10.86
C GLY A 48 6.34 5.77 -10.99
N THR A 49 5.92 5.18 -9.87
CA THR A 49 4.92 4.12 -9.83
C THR A 49 3.90 4.38 -8.74
N ASN A 50 2.61 4.38 -9.09
CA ASN A 50 1.53 4.30 -8.13
C ASN A 50 1.20 2.84 -7.87
N TYR A 51 1.13 2.48 -6.59
CA TYR A 51 0.60 1.21 -6.12
C TYR A 51 -0.74 1.46 -5.43
N ARG A 52 -1.82 1.04 -6.08
CA ARG A 52 -3.18 1.08 -5.53
C ARG A 52 -3.42 -0.24 -4.81
N LEU A 53 -3.58 -0.18 -3.49
CA LEU A 53 -3.71 -1.35 -2.62
C LEU A 53 -5.10 -1.35 -1.99
N ILE A 54 -5.76 -2.49 -2.00
CA ILE A 54 -6.97 -2.71 -1.21
C ILE A 54 -6.56 -3.51 0.02
N LEU A 55 -6.76 -2.94 1.19
CA LEU A 55 -6.26 -3.43 2.48
C LEU A 55 -7.42 -3.68 3.44
N LYS A 56 -7.31 -4.73 4.26
CA LYS A 56 -8.11 -4.83 5.48
C LYS A 56 -7.27 -4.35 6.65
N ALA A 57 -7.82 -3.45 7.46
CA ALA A 57 -7.19 -2.95 8.68
C ALA A 57 -8.21 -2.80 9.83
N THR A 58 -7.73 -2.84 11.06
CA THR A 58 -8.56 -2.76 12.27
C THR A 58 -7.91 -1.91 13.36
N ASP A 59 -8.73 -1.23 14.15
CA ASP A 59 -8.40 -0.55 15.41
C ASP A 59 -8.78 -1.38 16.65
N GLU A 60 -8.66 -2.72 16.55
CA GLU A 60 -9.11 -3.70 17.56
C GLU A 60 -10.64 -3.92 17.58
N THR A 61 -11.35 -3.37 16.59
CA THR A 61 -12.75 -3.68 16.30
C THR A 61 -12.90 -4.56 15.04
N ALA A 62 -14.09 -4.59 14.44
CA ALA A 62 -14.32 -5.30 13.18
C ALA A 62 -13.41 -4.72 12.06
N PRO A 63 -12.66 -5.55 11.33
CA PRO A 63 -11.83 -5.07 10.23
C PRO A 63 -12.64 -4.32 9.18
N LYS A 64 -12.13 -3.17 8.74
CA LYS A 64 -12.65 -2.38 7.63
C LYS A 64 -11.73 -2.50 6.43
N THR A 65 -12.29 -2.28 5.24
CA THR A 65 -11.54 -2.28 3.98
C THR A 65 -11.17 -0.84 3.62
N TYR A 66 -9.96 -0.64 3.15
CA TYR A 66 -9.40 0.65 2.77
C TYR A 66 -8.73 0.56 1.41
N GLN A 67 -8.78 1.66 0.67
CA GLN A 67 -7.92 1.88 -0.48
C GLN A 67 -6.75 2.77 -0.05
N ALA A 68 -5.54 2.30 -0.29
CA ALA A 68 -4.33 3.08 -0.12
C ALA A 68 -3.64 3.28 -1.47
N ILE A 69 -3.13 4.49 -1.72
CA ILE A 69 -2.29 4.77 -2.89
C ILE A 69 -0.92 5.20 -2.39
N VAL A 70 0.08 4.36 -2.66
CA VAL A 70 1.48 4.66 -2.39
C VAL A 70 2.18 4.99 -3.70
N TRP A 71 2.74 6.19 -3.80
CA TRP A 71 3.60 6.57 -4.91
C TRP A 71 5.06 6.30 -4.55
N GLU A 72 5.80 5.70 -5.47
CA GLU A 72 7.24 5.45 -5.38
C GLU A 72 7.96 6.07 -6.58
N ASN A 73 9.08 6.75 -6.36
CA ASN A 73 9.93 7.24 -7.45
C ASN A 73 11.07 6.27 -7.80
N ASP A 74 11.82 6.57 -8.85
CA ASP A 74 12.93 5.73 -9.34
C ASP A 74 14.09 5.60 -8.33
N LEU A 75 14.13 6.46 -7.31
CA LEU A 75 15.08 6.42 -6.20
C LEU A 75 14.51 5.70 -4.97
N LEU A 76 13.41 4.97 -5.12
CA LEU A 76 12.71 4.20 -4.07
C LEU A 76 12.16 5.04 -2.90
N ASN A 77 12.00 6.36 -3.09
CA ASN A 77 11.31 7.19 -2.12
C ASN A 77 9.81 6.95 -2.21
N LYS A 78 9.15 6.81 -1.07
CA LYS A 78 7.73 6.46 -0.98
C LYS A 78 6.93 7.60 -0.37
N LYS A 79 5.71 7.79 -0.85
CA LYS A 79 4.74 8.72 -0.28
C LYS A 79 3.35 8.09 -0.26
N LEU A 80 2.68 8.15 0.89
CA LEU A 80 1.25 7.88 0.97
C LEU A 80 0.51 9.08 0.37
N THR A 81 -0.24 8.85 -0.70
CA THR A 81 -0.94 9.92 -1.44
C THR A 81 -2.45 9.88 -1.22
N SER A 82 -3.00 8.73 -0.86
CA SER A 82 -4.38 8.56 -0.43
C SER A 82 -4.51 7.37 0.52
N PHE A 83 -5.40 7.49 1.50
CA PHE A 83 -5.84 6.41 2.37
C PHE A 83 -7.29 6.67 2.78
N GLU A 84 -8.22 5.89 2.23
CA GLU A 84 -9.66 6.13 2.36
C GLU A 84 -10.45 4.82 2.54
N PRO A 85 -11.62 4.84 3.19
CA PRO A 85 -12.49 3.67 3.23
C PRO A 85 -12.84 3.18 1.83
N PHE A 86 -12.71 1.88 1.59
CA PHE A 86 -13.06 1.27 0.31
C PHE A 86 -14.52 0.82 0.33
N LEU A 87 -15.33 1.39 -0.56
CA LEU A 87 -16.78 1.17 -0.59
C LEU A 87 -17.25 0.12 -1.62
N GLY A 88 -16.34 -0.40 -2.46
CA GLY A 88 -16.67 -1.34 -3.53
C GLY A 88 -16.83 -0.64 -4.88
#